data_AF-A0A9D4V6G7-F1
#
_entry.id   AF-A0A9D4V6G7-F1
#
_cell.length_a   1.000
_cell.length_b   1.000
_cell.length_c   1.000
_cell.angle_alpha   90.00
_cell.angle_beta   90.00
_cell.angle_gamma   90.00
#
_symmetry.space_group_name_H-M   'P 1'
#
loop_
_entity.id
_entity.type
_entity.pdbx_description
1 polymer ?
#
loop_
_entity_poly.entity_id
_entity_poly.type
_entity_poly.pdbx_seq_one_letter_code
_entity_poly.pdbx_strand_id
1 'polypeptide(L)'
;MSDHMRLGGNILRQLMQHRWAWPFLQPVDVEGLQLHDYHKIVRRPMDLGTIRSRLEAKDGTGYRHVRELCEDVRLVFRNAMLYNESWTEVHVMAKALLQKFEDRWKVAVEPRLIEEEKLYEDQQEGYLSNIAELRSQEEQAAEQLSKDVLSQLSDMENKLNSFLMQVLSKCRSMRVKEKKELYSRLRELPPASLSRVVELVSPESDGEAAVDDISVDLEALDPSTLWRLHFFEKMLKDNAQEQVEAKSQPNGPREAV
;
A
#
# COMPACT_ATOMS: atom_id res chain seq x y z
N MET A 1 -34.76 -16.34 5.58
CA MET A 1 -35.22 -14.95 5.68
C MET A 1 -34.58 -14.34 6.92
N SER A 2 -33.90 -13.20 6.82
CA SER A 2 -33.20 -12.56 7.97
C SER A 2 -34.17 -12.07 9.04
N ASP A 3 -33.68 -11.83 10.26
CA ASP A 3 -34.49 -11.31 11.36
C ASP A 3 -35.10 -9.94 11.05
N HIS A 4 -34.31 -9.05 10.48
CA HIS A 4 -34.76 -7.77 9.94
C HIS A 4 -35.92 -7.94 8.96
N MET A 5 -35.80 -8.89 8.03
CA MET A 5 -36.84 -9.16 7.03
C MET A 5 -38.12 -9.73 7.66
N ARG A 6 -37.99 -10.59 8.68
CA ARG A 6 -39.13 -11.10 9.45
C ARG A 6 -39.87 -9.99 10.20
N LEU A 7 -39.14 -9.06 10.82
CA LEU A 7 -39.72 -7.91 11.52
C LEU A 7 -40.42 -6.96 10.55
N GLY A 8 -39.78 -6.62 9.43
CA GLY A 8 -40.40 -5.81 8.37
C GLY A 8 -41.68 -6.47 7.82
N GLY A 9 -41.64 -7.78 7.58
CA GLY A 9 -42.80 -8.56 7.15
C GLY A 9 -43.94 -8.58 8.18
N ASN A 10 -43.63 -8.60 9.49
CA ASN A 10 -44.64 -8.48 10.53
C ASN A 10 -45.34 -7.12 10.50
N ILE A 11 -44.59 -6.03 10.33
CA ILE A 11 -45.16 -4.68 10.21
C ILE A 11 -46.06 -4.60 8.97
N LEU A 12 -45.60 -5.12 7.83
CA LEU A 12 -46.39 -5.18 6.60
C LEU A 12 -47.73 -5.89 6.84
N ARG A 13 -47.72 -7.08 7.46
CA ARG A 13 -48.96 -7.81 7.79
C ARG A 13 -49.91 -7.00 8.67
N GLN A 14 -49.39 -6.28 9.67
CA GLN A 14 -50.21 -5.42 10.53
C GLN A 14 -50.81 -4.23 9.79
N LEU A 15 -50.09 -3.66 8.82
CA LEU A 15 -50.62 -2.61 7.96
C LEU A 15 -51.75 -3.15 7.08
N MET A 16 -51.57 -4.30 6.45
CA MET A 16 -52.57 -4.92 5.56
C MET A 16 -53.88 -5.28 6.29
N GLN A 17 -53.80 -5.55 7.61
CA GLN A 17 -54.97 -5.83 8.45
C GLN A 17 -55.67 -4.57 8.97
N HIS A 18 -55.12 -3.38 8.71
CA HIS A 18 -55.71 -2.14 9.18
C HIS A 18 -57.01 -1.81 8.43
N ARG A 19 -58.01 -1.25 9.13
CA ARG A 19 -59.31 -0.88 8.53
C ARG A 19 -59.19 0.09 7.33
N TRP A 20 -58.11 0.86 7.27
CA TRP A 20 -57.84 1.82 6.19
C TRP A 20 -56.90 1.27 5.12
N ALA A 21 -56.54 -0.01 5.16
CA ALA A 21 -55.58 -0.58 4.22
C ALA A 21 -56.19 -0.86 2.84
N TRP A 22 -57.53 -1.01 2.76
CA TRP A 22 -58.22 -1.53 1.58
C TRP A 22 -57.86 -0.87 0.23
N PRO A 23 -57.61 0.46 0.11
CA PRO A 23 -57.22 1.06 -1.17
C PRO A 23 -55.79 0.68 -1.62
N PHE A 24 -54.98 0.18 -0.68
CA PHE A 24 -53.56 -0.08 -0.87
C PHE A 24 -53.24 -1.57 -0.97
N LEU A 25 -54.25 -2.45 -0.92
CA LEU A 25 -54.04 -3.90 -0.90
C LEU A 25 -53.75 -4.49 -2.28
N GLN A 26 -54.11 -3.79 -3.35
CA GLN A 26 -53.98 -4.21 -4.74
C GLN A 26 -53.49 -3.03 -5.60
N PRO A 27 -52.92 -3.30 -6.79
CA PRO A 27 -52.59 -2.25 -7.74
C PRO A 27 -53.78 -1.33 -8.02
N VAL A 28 -53.51 -0.04 -8.25
CA VAL A 28 -54.56 0.94 -8.58
C VAL A 28 -55.20 0.57 -9.92
N ASP A 29 -56.52 0.36 -9.93
CA ASP A 29 -57.31 0.11 -11.13
C ASP A 29 -57.56 1.43 -11.88
N VAL A 30 -56.54 1.87 -12.62
CA VAL A 30 -56.58 3.15 -13.36
C VAL A 30 -57.65 3.19 -14.44
N GLU A 31 -57.99 2.05 -15.04
CA GLU A 31 -59.01 1.96 -16.09
C GLU A 31 -60.41 2.02 -15.46
N GLY A 32 -60.67 1.20 -14.44
CA GLY A 32 -61.96 1.18 -13.73
C GLY A 32 -62.27 2.50 -13.01
N LEU A 33 -61.24 3.22 -12.55
CA LEU A 33 -61.38 4.55 -11.93
C LEU A 33 -61.24 5.73 -12.91
N GLN A 34 -61.01 5.47 -14.20
CA GLN A 34 -60.84 6.49 -15.24
C GLN A 34 -59.74 7.53 -14.96
N LEU A 35 -58.62 7.07 -14.38
CA LEU A 35 -57.49 7.91 -13.98
C LEU A 35 -56.47 8.07 -15.13
N HIS A 36 -56.84 8.84 -16.16
CA HIS A 36 -56.08 8.97 -17.41
C HIS A 36 -54.67 9.58 -17.27
N ASP A 37 -54.37 10.23 -16.14
CA ASP A 37 -53.09 10.88 -15.85
C ASP A 37 -52.27 10.14 -14.78
N TYR A 38 -52.77 9.04 -14.21
CA TYR A 38 -52.13 8.35 -13.08
C TYR A 38 -50.68 7.98 -13.38
N HIS A 39 -50.43 7.30 -14.51
CA HIS A 39 -49.07 6.90 -14.89
C HIS A 39 -48.18 8.05 -15.39
N LYS A 40 -48.74 9.24 -15.61
CA LYS A 40 -47.96 10.46 -15.89
C LYS A 40 -47.40 11.06 -14.60
N ILE A 41 -48.16 10.96 -13.51
CA ILE A 41 -47.81 11.49 -12.18
C ILE A 41 -47.05 10.44 -11.36
N VAL A 42 -47.62 9.25 -11.21
CA VAL A 42 -47.05 8.12 -10.47
C VAL A 42 -46.19 7.27 -11.40
N ARG A 43 -44.87 7.44 -11.31
CA ARG A 43 -43.89 6.77 -12.17
C ARG A 43 -43.63 5.31 -11.84
N ARG A 44 -43.67 4.96 -10.55
CA ARG A 44 -43.46 3.58 -10.08
C ARG A 44 -44.65 3.19 -9.20
N PRO A 45 -45.74 2.66 -9.77
CA PRO A 45 -46.87 2.14 -9.01
C PRO A 45 -46.41 1.07 -8.02
N MET A 46 -47.06 1.02 -6.85
CA MET A 46 -46.78 0.01 -5.81
C MET A 46 -47.99 -0.16 -4.91
N ASP A 47 -48.19 -1.35 -4.39
CA ASP A 47 -49.25 -1.72 -3.45
C ASP A 47 -48.77 -2.78 -2.45
N LEU A 48 -49.47 -2.92 -1.33
CA LEU A 48 -49.10 -3.84 -0.25
C LEU A 48 -49.22 -5.31 -0.66
N GLY A 49 -50.10 -5.64 -1.62
CA GLY A 49 -50.25 -6.99 -2.16
C GLY A 49 -49.03 -7.40 -2.97
N THR A 50 -48.55 -6.53 -3.86
CA THR A 50 -47.30 -6.72 -4.63
C THR A 50 -46.11 -6.87 -3.70
N ILE A 51 -45.99 -6.03 -2.67
CA ILE A 51 -44.92 -6.12 -1.68
C ILE A 51 -44.96 -7.45 -0.93
N ARG A 52 -46.15 -7.90 -0.50
CA ARG A 52 -46.31 -9.20 0.16
C ARG A 52 -45.87 -10.34 -0.76
N SER A 53 -46.34 -10.37 -2.00
CA SER A 53 -45.96 -11.41 -2.96
C SER A 53 -44.45 -11.43 -3.21
N ARG A 54 -43.81 -10.27 -3.32
CA ARG A 54 -42.35 -10.15 -3.46
C ARG A 54 -41.60 -10.62 -2.21
N LEU A 55 -42.11 -10.30 -1.02
CA LEU A 55 -41.54 -10.77 0.25
C LEU A 55 -41.61 -12.31 0.40
N GLU A 56 -42.68 -12.92 -0.12
CA GLU A 56 -42.96 -14.36 -0.03
C GLU A 56 -42.39 -15.18 -1.20
N ALA A 57 -41.77 -14.52 -2.18
CA ALA A 57 -41.20 -15.16 -3.36
C ALA A 57 -40.10 -16.17 -2.99
N LYS A 58 -40.17 -17.37 -3.58
CA LYS A 58 -39.26 -18.50 -3.31
C LYS A 58 -38.25 -18.77 -4.43
N ASP A 59 -38.39 -18.08 -5.55
CA ASP A 59 -37.59 -18.24 -6.77
C ASP A 59 -36.33 -17.35 -6.80
N GLY A 60 -36.03 -16.66 -5.69
CA GLY A 60 -34.90 -15.74 -5.59
C GLY A 60 -35.16 -14.32 -6.10
N THR A 61 -36.38 -14.02 -6.57
CA THR A 61 -36.78 -12.66 -7.01
C THR A 61 -37.21 -11.74 -5.85
N GLY A 62 -37.28 -12.28 -4.63
CA GLY A 62 -37.68 -11.54 -3.44
C GLY A 62 -36.67 -10.49 -2.97
N TYR A 63 -37.03 -9.79 -1.90
CA TYR A 63 -36.17 -8.74 -1.31
C TYR A 63 -34.86 -9.31 -0.76
N ARG A 64 -33.74 -8.66 -1.06
CA ARG A 64 -32.42 -9.03 -0.51
C ARG A 64 -32.17 -8.34 0.82
N HIS A 65 -32.53 -7.06 0.92
CA HIS A 65 -32.39 -6.28 2.15
C HIS A 65 -33.74 -5.73 2.63
N VAL A 66 -33.93 -5.68 3.95
CA VAL A 66 -35.16 -5.14 4.55
C VAL A 66 -35.39 -3.67 4.17
N ARG A 67 -34.32 -2.95 3.83
CA ARG A 67 -34.38 -1.56 3.39
C ARG A 67 -35.14 -1.41 2.08
N GLU A 68 -35.04 -2.39 1.17
CA GLU A 68 -35.83 -2.42 -0.07
C GLU A 68 -37.32 -2.61 0.21
N LEU A 69 -37.66 -3.53 1.12
CA LEU A 69 -39.04 -3.74 1.58
C LEU A 69 -39.62 -2.44 2.15
N CYS A 70 -38.85 -1.76 3.00
CA CYS A 70 -39.24 -0.49 3.62
C CYS A 70 -39.49 0.62 2.59
N GLU A 71 -38.59 0.75 1.61
CA GLU A 71 -38.75 1.76 0.55
C GLU A 71 -39.99 1.52 -0.30
N ASP A 72 -40.32 0.25 -0.61
CA ASP A 72 -41.53 -0.07 -1.34
C ASP A 72 -42.78 0.22 -0.50
N VAL A 73 -42.81 -0.09 0.80
CA VAL A 73 -43.93 0.27 1.69
C VAL A 73 -44.13 1.78 1.74
N ARG A 74 -43.04 2.55 1.91
CA ARG A 74 -43.10 4.03 1.87
C ARG A 74 -43.60 4.53 0.53
N LEU A 75 -43.22 3.87 -0.56
CA LEU A 75 -43.62 4.27 -1.90
C LEU A 75 -45.13 4.14 -2.12
N VAL A 76 -45.78 3.10 -1.59
CA VAL A 76 -47.25 2.95 -1.67
C VAL A 76 -47.94 4.23 -1.18
N PHE A 77 -47.56 4.68 0.02
CA PHE A 77 -48.20 5.83 0.65
C PHE A 77 -47.75 7.16 0.04
N ARG A 78 -46.47 7.28 -0.36
CA ARG A 78 -45.97 8.47 -1.07
C ARG A 78 -46.67 8.67 -2.41
N ASN A 79 -46.87 7.60 -3.19
CA ASN A 79 -47.61 7.67 -4.45
C ASN A 79 -49.06 8.09 -4.23
N ALA A 80 -49.72 7.52 -3.21
CA ALA A 80 -51.09 7.89 -2.87
C ALA A 80 -51.20 9.37 -2.48
N MET A 81 -50.28 9.89 -1.65
CA MET A 81 -50.27 11.30 -1.27
C MET A 81 -49.83 12.24 -2.40
N LEU A 82 -49.03 11.75 -3.35
CA LEU A 82 -48.60 12.50 -4.53
C LEU A 82 -49.74 12.69 -5.52
N TYR A 83 -50.53 11.63 -5.76
CA TYR A 83 -51.61 11.67 -6.74
C TYR A 83 -52.89 12.30 -6.18
N ASN A 84 -53.19 12.05 -4.90
CA ASN A 84 -54.44 12.49 -4.30
C ASN A 84 -54.24 13.77 -3.48
N GLU A 85 -55.15 14.72 -3.65
CA GLU A 85 -55.17 15.96 -2.90
C GLU A 85 -55.27 15.76 -1.39
N SER A 86 -54.68 16.67 -0.61
CA SER A 86 -54.47 16.47 0.84
C SER A 86 -55.74 16.32 1.67
N TRP A 87 -56.88 16.81 1.16
CA TRP A 87 -58.19 16.73 1.81
C TRP A 87 -58.97 15.45 1.47
N THR A 88 -58.50 14.64 0.53
CA THR A 88 -59.17 13.39 0.15
C THR A 88 -58.96 12.31 1.22
N GLU A 89 -59.93 11.41 1.35
CA GLU A 89 -59.84 10.31 2.32
C GLU A 89 -58.62 9.42 2.05
N VAL A 90 -58.32 9.11 0.78
CA VAL A 90 -57.18 8.28 0.40
C VAL A 90 -55.85 8.91 0.84
N HIS A 91 -55.69 10.23 0.69
CA HIS A 91 -54.50 10.93 1.17
C HIS A 91 -54.38 10.85 2.70
N VAL A 92 -55.47 11.12 3.43
CA VAL A 92 -55.50 11.04 4.90
C VAL A 92 -55.19 9.62 5.39
N MET A 93 -55.76 8.60 4.75
CA MET A 93 -55.52 7.19 5.05
C MET A 93 -54.05 6.81 4.80
N ALA A 94 -53.48 7.24 3.67
CA ALA A 94 -52.08 6.99 3.32
C ALA A 94 -51.13 7.62 4.33
N LYS A 95 -51.37 8.89 4.70
CA LYS A 95 -50.57 9.61 5.70
C LYS A 95 -50.61 8.91 7.06
N ALA A 96 -51.80 8.48 7.51
CA ALA A 96 -51.96 7.79 8.78
C ALA A 96 -51.28 6.42 8.81
N LEU A 97 -51.39 5.64 7.72
CA LEU A 97 -50.73 4.33 7.62
C LEU A 97 -49.22 4.45 7.49
N LEU A 98 -48.71 5.45 6.78
CA LEU A 98 -47.28 5.75 6.72
C LEU A 98 -46.74 6.11 8.10
N GLN A 99 -47.43 6.98 8.85
CA GLN A 99 -47.01 7.32 10.21
C GLN A 99 -46.95 6.07 11.10
N LYS A 100 -47.99 5.22 11.04
CA LYS A 100 -48.02 3.96 11.79
C LYS A 100 -46.88 3.01 11.39
N PHE A 101 -46.53 2.97 10.10
CA PHE A 101 -45.39 2.22 9.61
C PHE A 101 -44.08 2.74 10.21
N GLU A 102 -43.81 4.05 10.11
CA GLU A 102 -42.59 4.65 10.63
C GLU A 102 -42.46 4.47 12.14
N ASP A 103 -43.54 4.63 12.91
CA ASP A 103 -43.52 4.43 14.36
C ASP A 103 -43.14 3.00 14.74
N ARG A 104 -43.65 2.00 14.00
CA ARG A 104 -43.30 0.59 14.20
C ARG A 104 -41.88 0.29 13.72
N TRP A 105 -41.47 0.87 12.59
CA TRP A 105 -40.14 0.70 12.01
C TRP A 105 -39.04 1.19 12.95
N LYS A 106 -39.19 2.42 13.46
CA LYS A 106 -38.26 3.09 14.40
C LYS A 106 -38.02 2.30 15.69
N VAL A 107 -39.01 1.53 16.13
CA VAL A 107 -38.91 0.74 17.37
C VAL A 107 -38.43 -0.68 17.09
N ALA A 108 -38.95 -1.33 16.04
CA ALA A 108 -38.73 -2.75 15.82
C ALA A 108 -37.52 -3.05 14.94
N VAL A 109 -37.27 -2.27 13.89
CA VAL A 109 -36.29 -2.63 12.85
C VAL A 109 -35.07 -1.72 12.86
N GLU A 110 -35.29 -0.41 12.90
CA GLU A 110 -34.21 0.59 12.77
C GLU A 110 -33.08 0.44 13.80
N PRO A 111 -33.35 0.25 15.12
CA PRO A 111 -32.27 0.14 16.11
C PRO A 111 -31.37 -1.07 15.87
N ARG A 112 -31.95 -2.17 15.40
CA ARG A 112 -31.22 -3.42 15.11
C ARG A 112 -30.35 -3.30 13.87
N LEU A 113 -30.82 -2.57 12.85
CA LEU A 113 -30.02 -2.26 11.67
C LEU A 113 -28.82 -1.38 12.04
N ILE A 114 -29.05 -0.36 12.87
CA ILE A 114 -27.97 0.53 13.33
C ILE A 114 -26.94 -0.24 14.16
N GLU A 115 -27.40 -1.12 15.05
CA GLU A 115 -26.51 -1.96 15.87
C GLU A 115 -25.71 -2.95 15.00
N GLU A 116 -26.35 -3.59 14.02
CA GLU A 116 -25.69 -4.48 13.06
C GLU A 116 -24.64 -3.71 12.23
N GLU A 117 -24.99 -2.55 11.68
CA GLU A 117 -24.07 -1.68 10.91
C GLU A 117 -22.86 -1.25 11.75
N LYS A 118 -23.09 -0.81 13.00
CA LYS A 118 -22.01 -0.45 13.94
C LYS A 118 -21.10 -1.63 14.27
N LEU A 119 -21.66 -2.83 14.47
CA LEU A 119 -20.86 -4.01 14.76
C LEU A 119 -19.92 -4.33 13.59
N TYR A 120 -20.38 -4.19 12.35
CA TYR A 120 -19.53 -4.35 11.16
C TYR A 120 -18.44 -3.27 11.07
N GLU A 121 -18.79 -2.01 11.38
CA GLU A 121 -17.83 -0.91 11.42
C GLU A 121 -16.75 -1.14 12.49
N ASP A 122 -17.13 -1.50 13.72
CA ASP A 122 -16.21 -1.79 14.83
C ASP A 122 -15.28 -2.97 14.49
N GLN A 123 -15.81 -4.03 13.87
CA GLN A 123 -15.01 -5.17 13.41
C GLN A 123 -13.99 -4.78 12.34
N GLN A 124 -14.41 -3.93 11.40
CA GLN A 124 -13.54 -3.45 10.33
C GLN A 124 -12.44 -2.52 10.87
N GLU A 125 -12.79 -1.64 11.81
CA GLU A 125 -11.84 -0.76 12.50
C GLU A 125 -10.82 -1.59 13.29
N GLY A 126 -11.26 -2.62 14.02
CA GLY A 126 -10.37 -3.55 14.72
C GLY A 126 -9.41 -4.28 13.77
N TYR A 127 -9.89 -4.74 12.61
CA TYR A 127 -9.04 -5.37 11.60
C TYR A 127 -7.99 -4.41 11.03
N LEU A 128 -8.38 -3.17 10.71
CA LEU A 128 -7.47 -2.14 10.22
C LEU A 128 -6.43 -1.73 11.27
N SER A 129 -6.83 -1.63 12.54
CA SER A 129 -5.93 -1.36 13.65
C SER A 129 -4.86 -2.45 13.78
N ASN A 130 -5.24 -3.73 13.69
CA ASN A 130 -4.29 -4.84 13.75
C ASN A 130 -3.28 -4.80 12.59
N ILE A 131 -3.73 -4.44 11.37
CA ILE A 131 -2.84 -4.26 10.23
C ILE A 131 -1.86 -3.11 10.47
N ALA A 132 -2.33 -1.99 11.00
CA ALA A 132 -1.49 -0.83 11.29
C ALA A 132 -0.43 -1.17 12.36
N GLU A 133 -0.81 -1.91 13.40
CA GLU A 133 0.10 -2.35 14.45
C GLU A 133 1.19 -3.31 13.91
N LEU A 134 0.81 -4.28 13.09
CA LEU A 134 1.78 -5.18 12.43
C LEU A 134 2.78 -4.41 11.56
N ARG A 135 2.30 -3.47 10.75
CA ARG A 135 3.18 -2.63 9.91
C ARG A 135 4.13 -1.79 10.77
N SER A 136 3.65 -1.23 11.87
CA SER A 136 4.49 -0.47 12.79
C SER A 136 5.57 -1.34 13.42
N GLN A 137 5.28 -2.61 13.74
CA GLN A 137 6.27 -3.55 14.28
C GLN A 137 7.33 -3.92 13.23
N GLU A 138 6.92 -4.15 11.98
CA GLU A 138 7.85 -4.41 10.87
C GLU A 138 8.79 -3.22 10.63
N GLU A 139 8.27 -2.00 10.66
CA GLU A 139 9.06 -0.78 10.50
C GLU A 139 10.08 -0.60 11.63
N GLN A 140 9.67 -0.81 12.89
CA GLN A 140 10.57 -0.77 14.04
C GLN A 140 11.68 -1.82 13.96
N ALA A 141 11.35 -3.04 13.52
CA ALA A 141 12.33 -4.10 13.33
C ALA A 141 13.35 -3.74 12.21
N ALA A 142 12.86 -3.17 11.10
CA ALA A 142 13.72 -2.70 10.01
C ALA A 142 14.62 -1.54 10.45
N GLU A 143 14.10 -0.60 11.24
CA GLU A 143 14.87 0.51 11.79
C GLU A 143 15.97 0.02 12.73
N GLN A 144 15.66 -0.93 13.62
CA GLN A 144 16.64 -1.51 14.52
C GLN A 144 17.75 -2.24 13.75
N LEU A 145 17.39 -3.05 12.76
CA LEU A 145 18.36 -3.73 11.91
C LEU A 145 19.27 -2.74 11.17
N SER A 146 18.70 -1.65 10.64
CA SER A 146 19.45 -0.58 9.98
C SER A 146 20.48 0.04 10.92
N LYS A 147 20.08 0.39 12.15
CA LYS A 147 20.98 0.93 13.19
C LYS A 147 22.11 -0.04 13.51
N ASP A 148 21.81 -1.33 13.65
CA ASP A 148 22.80 -2.36 13.97
C ASP A 148 23.84 -2.50 12.83
N VAL A 149 23.39 -2.48 11.57
CA VAL A 149 24.28 -2.53 10.40
C VAL A 149 25.17 -1.29 10.32
N LEU A 150 24.60 -0.09 10.51
CA LEU A 150 25.38 1.15 10.50
C LEU A 150 26.46 1.17 11.60
N SER A 151 26.12 0.66 12.79
CA SER A 151 27.08 0.52 13.89
C SER A 151 28.22 -0.44 13.51
N GLN A 152 27.89 -1.60 12.95
CA GLN A 152 28.90 -2.57 12.49
C GLN A 152 29.81 -2.01 11.39
N LEU A 153 29.27 -1.22 10.45
CA LEU A 153 30.06 -0.57 9.41
C LEU A 153 31.04 0.44 10.00
N SER A 154 30.58 1.26 10.95
CA SER A 154 31.44 2.21 11.67
C SER A 154 32.57 1.49 12.44
N ASP A 155 32.26 0.39 13.12
CA ASP A 155 33.27 -0.42 13.80
C ASP A 155 34.31 -1.01 12.85
N MET A 156 33.87 -1.46 11.66
CA MET A 156 34.78 -1.96 10.62
C MET A 156 35.68 -0.86 10.07
N GLU A 157 35.12 0.33 9.82
CA GLU A 157 35.87 1.50 9.36
C GLU A 157 36.93 1.91 10.38
N ASN A 158 36.57 1.96 11.67
CA ASN A 158 37.50 2.26 12.75
C ASN A 158 38.62 1.20 12.86
N LYS A 159 38.30 -0.09 12.71
CA LYS A 159 39.30 -1.16 12.67
C LYS A 159 40.22 -1.01 11.46
N LEU A 160 39.68 -0.72 10.28
CA LEU A 160 40.48 -0.49 9.07
C LEU A 160 41.42 0.70 9.24
N ASN A 161 40.93 1.81 9.80
CA ASN A 161 41.73 2.98 10.11
C ASN A 161 42.81 2.68 11.17
N SER A 162 42.50 1.86 12.17
CA SER A 162 43.49 1.41 13.16
C SER A 162 44.60 0.57 12.52
N PHE A 163 44.24 -0.40 11.66
CA PHE A 163 45.23 -1.19 10.92
C PHE A 163 46.08 -0.31 10.01
N LEU A 164 45.46 0.65 9.31
CA LEU A 164 46.16 1.63 8.50
C LEU A 164 47.17 2.39 9.38
N MET A 165 46.74 2.98 10.48
CA MET A 165 47.63 3.69 11.41
C MET A 165 48.76 2.82 11.96
N GLN A 166 48.51 1.53 12.21
CA GLN A 166 49.54 0.59 12.66
C GLN A 166 50.63 0.41 11.59
N VAL A 167 50.24 0.21 10.32
CA VAL A 167 51.19 0.13 9.18
C VAL A 167 51.96 1.44 9.06
N LEU A 168 51.27 2.57 9.14
CA LEU A 168 51.87 3.90 9.01
C LEU A 168 52.84 4.24 10.12
N SER A 169 52.59 3.79 11.34
CA SER A 169 53.54 3.96 12.45
C SER A 169 54.89 3.27 12.19
N LYS A 170 54.91 2.25 11.31
CA LYS A 170 56.15 1.57 10.88
C LYS A 170 56.76 2.20 9.63
N CYS A 171 56.04 3.05 8.92
CA CYS A 171 56.53 3.78 7.75
C CYS A 171 57.32 5.02 8.19
N ARG A 172 58.62 5.05 7.89
CA ARG A 172 59.44 6.27 8.06
C ARG A 172 59.06 7.33 7.02
N SER A 173 59.35 8.60 7.26
CA SER A 173 59.20 9.61 6.20
C SER A 173 60.09 9.28 4.99
N MET A 174 59.52 9.41 3.79
CA MET A 174 60.20 9.14 2.52
C MET A 174 61.16 10.30 2.21
N ARG A 175 62.43 9.99 1.92
CA ARG A 175 63.45 11.01 1.63
C ARG A 175 63.18 11.65 0.27
N VAL A 176 63.68 12.87 0.06
CA VAL A 176 63.50 13.63 -1.19
C VAL A 176 63.92 12.84 -2.44
N LYS A 177 65.00 12.05 -2.35
CA LYS A 177 65.45 11.19 -3.46
C LYS A 177 64.42 10.08 -3.78
N GLU A 178 63.88 9.44 -2.75
CA GLU A 178 62.89 8.36 -2.89
C GLU A 178 61.56 8.88 -3.44
N LYS A 179 61.15 10.09 -3.03
CA LYS A 179 59.99 10.79 -3.62
C LYS A 179 60.17 11.02 -5.13
N LYS A 180 61.37 11.47 -5.53
CA LYS A 180 61.70 11.70 -6.96
C LYS A 180 61.70 10.40 -7.77
N GLU A 181 62.21 9.32 -7.22
CA GLU A 181 62.19 8.00 -7.88
C GLU A 181 60.77 7.42 -7.98
N LEU A 182 59.93 7.64 -6.96
CA LEU A 182 58.51 7.27 -7.02
C LEU A 182 57.79 8.05 -8.13
N TYR A 183 58.06 9.35 -8.28
CA TYR A 183 57.49 10.19 -9.33
C TYR A 183 57.79 9.66 -10.74
N SER A 184 59.05 9.26 -11.00
CA SER A 184 59.42 8.67 -12.30
C SER A 184 58.65 7.38 -12.58
N ARG A 185 58.55 6.50 -11.57
CA ARG A 185 57.92 5.19 -11.71
C ARG A 185 56.41 5.26 -11.90
N LEU A 186 55.73 6.18 -11.20
CA LEU A 186 54.29 6.39 -11.36
C LEU A 186 53.93 6.89 -12.76
N ARG A 187 54.80 7.70 -13.39
CA ARG A 187 54.62 8.19 -14.77
C ARG A 187 54.77 7.10 -15.84
N GLU A 188 55.48 6.03 -15.50
CA GLU A 188 55.70 4.87 -16.36
C GLU A 188 54.60 3.80 -16.21
N LEU A 189 53.61 4.01 -15.34
CA LEU A 189 52.54 3.04 -15.12
C LEU A 189 51.59 2.91 -16.32
N PRO A 190 51.07 1.70 -16.60
CA PRO A 190 50.06 1.51 -17.64
C PRO A 190 48.77 2.30 -17.34
N PRO A 191 48.05 2.78 -18.38
CA PRO A 191 46.80 3.52 -18.19
C PRO A 191 45.75 2.78 -17.35
N ALA A 192 45.70 1.44 -17.46
CA ALA A 192 44.78 0.59 -16.69
C ALA A 192 45.02 0.63 -15.16
N SER A 193 46.19 1.09 -14.71
CA SER A 193 46.56 1.19 -13.29
C SER A 193 46.33 2.60 -12.72
N LEU A 194 46.07 3.60 -13.56
CA LEU A 194 45.93 5.00 -13.14
C LEU A 194 44.64 5.24 -12.34
N SER A 195 43.55 4.55 -12.66
CA SER A 195 42.28 4.64 -11.90
C SER A 195 42.49 4.31 -10.41
N ARG A 196 43.30 3.29 -10.12
CA ARG A 196 43.60 2.89 -8.74
C ARG A 196 44.55 3.87 -8.04
N VAL A 197 45.42 4.54 -8.78
CA VAL A 197 46.28 5.61 -8.25
C VAL A 197 45.46 6.82 -7.82
N VAL A 198 44.44 7.21 -8.61
CA VAL A 198 43.51 8.29 -8.26
C VAL A 198 42.74 7.97 -6.96
N GLU A 199 42.18 6.76 -6.85
CA GLU A 199 41.48 6.32 -5.63
C GLU A 199 42.36 6.32 -4.37
N LEU A 200 43.66 6.03 -4.51
CA LEU A 200 44.61 6.02 -3.39
C LEU A 200 45.01 7.43 -2.96
N VAL A 201 45.00 8.40 -3.88
CA VAL A 201 45.36 9.80 -3.66
C VAL A 201 44.16 10.63 -3.19
N SER A 202 42.95 10.28 -3.63
CA SER A 202 41.72 10.99 -3.31
C SER A 202 40.55 10.01 -3.18
N PRO A 203 40.36 9.41 -1.99
CA PRO A 203 39.32 8.39 -1.78
C PRO A 203 37.88 8.96 -1.80
N GLU A 204 37.70 10.28 -1.72
CA GLU A 204 36.39 10.96 -1.73
C GLU A 204 35.97 11.54 -3.10
N SER A 205 36.80 11.41 -4.16
CA SER A 205 36.40 11.91 -5.48
C SER A 205 35.52 10.89 -6.18
N ASP A 206 34.24 11.22 -6.40
CA ASP A 206 33.38 10.52 -7.36
C ASP A 206 34.12 10.43 -8.70
N GLY A 207 34.37 9.21 -9.18
CA GLY A 207 35.38 8.83 -10.18
C GLY A 207 35.24 9.40 -11.61
N GLU A 208 34.88 10.67 -11.77
CA GLU A 208 34.72 11.39 -13.03
C GLU A 208 35.87 12.39 -13.32
N ALA A 209 37.04 12.24 -12.68
CA ALA A 209 38.22 13.00 -13.10
C ALA A 209 38.83 12.36 -14.37
N ALA A 210 38.71 13.06 -15.50
CA ALA A 210 39.20 12.67 -16.80
C ALA A 210 40.65 12.13 -16.75
N VAL A 211 40.83 10.92 -17.30
CA VAL A 211 42.03 10.07 -17.20
C VAL A 211 43.26 10.62 -17.97
N ASP A 212 43.17 11.81 -18.57
CA ASP A 212 44.16 12.31 -19.52
C ASP A 212 45.27 13.21 -18.93
N ASP A 213 45.14 13.74 -17.70
CA ASP A 213 46.27 14.42 -17.04
C ASP A 213 46.12 14.46 -15.51
N ILE A 214 46.64 13.45 -14.82
CA ILE A 214 46.66 13.38 -13.36
C ILE A 214 47.94 14.05 -12.85
N SER A 215 47.91 15.36 -12.58
CA SER A 215 49.00 16.06 -11.89
C SER A 215 48.92 15.81 -10.38
N VAL A 216 49.52 14.71 -9.89
CA VAL A 216 49.57 14.42 -8.45
C VAL A 216 50.65 15.28 -7.77
N ASP A 217 50.25 16.22 -6.92
CA ASP A 217 51.17 16.98 -6.05
C ASP A 217 51.59 16.15 -4.82
N LEU A 218 52.70 15.42 -4.96
CA LEU A 218 53.25 14.54 -3.92
C LEU A 218 53.94 15.30 -2.76
N GLU A 219 54.07 16.63 -2.82
CA GLU A 219 54.53 17.43 -1.68
C GLU A 219 53.39 17.74 -0.71
N ALA A 220 52.16 17.87 -1.23
CA ALA A 220 50.93 18.01 -0.45
C ALA A 220 50.40 16.68 0.11
N LEU A 221 50.85 15.54 -0.42
CA LEU A 221 50.42 14.21 0.03
C LEU A 221 51.08 13.80 1.34
N ASP A 222 50.27 13.18 2.19
CA ASP A 222 50.71 12.71 3.48
C ASP A 222 51.64 11.48 3.34
N PRO A 223 52.54 11.23 4.31
CA PRO A 223 53.50 10.13 4.23
C PRO A 223 52.86 8.76 3.97
N SER A 224 51.60 8.53 4.39
CA SER A 224 50.90 7.27 4.18
C SER A 224 50.60 7.00 2.72
N THR A 225 50.05 8.00 2.05
CA THR A 225 49.65 7.92 0.66
C THR A 225 50.89 7.68 -0.22
N LEU A 226 52.01 8.33 0.09
CA LEU A 226 53.29 8.10 -0.59
C LEU A 226 53.78 6.64 -0.47
N TRP A 227 53.69 6.03 0.71
CA TRP A 227 54.07 4.62 0.88
C TRP A 227 53.07 3.66 0.26
N ARG A 228 51.76 3.95 0.31
CA ARG A 228 50.73 3.16 -0.38
C ARG A 228 50.96 3.12 -1.88
N LEU A 229 51.28 4.27 -2.49
CA LEU A 229 51.66 4.35 -3.90
C LEU A 229 52.94 3.57 -4.21
N HIS A 230 53.95 3.65 -3.33
CA HIS A 230 55.18 2.89 -3.50
C HIS A 230 54.95 1.36 -3.44
N PHE A 231 54.18 0.87 -2.47
CA PHE A 231 53.88 -0.56 -2.37
C PHE A 231 52.94 -1.05 -3.47
N PHE A 232 52.00 -0.22 -3.92
CA PHE A 232 51.15 -0.53 -5.07
C PHE A 232 51.98 -0.72 -6.34
N GLU A 233 52.90 0.21 -6.61
CA GLU A 233 53.83 0.12 -7.74
C GLU A 233 54.71 -1.13 -7.65
N LYS A 234 55.25 -1.43 -6.46
CA LYS A 234 56.04 -2.64 -6.23
C LYS A 234 55.23 -3.92 -6.47
N MET A 235 54.01 -3.99 -5.96
CA MET A 235 53.11 -5.14 -6.19
C MET A 235 52.82 -5.37 -7.68
N LEU A 236 52.61 -4.30 -8.46
CA LEU A 236 52.38 -4.42 -9.90
C LEU A 236 53.60 -5.01 -10.61
N LYS A 237 54.81 -4.62 -10.19
CA LYS A 237 56.06 -5.18 -10.74
C LYS A 237 56.27 -6.64 -10.35
N ASP A 238 56.06 -6.98 -9.08
CA ASP A 238 56.22 -8.34 -8.58
C ASP A 238 55.22 -9.29 -9.30
N ASN A 239 53.95 -8.88 -9.46
CA ASN A 239 52.96 -9.64 -10.23
C ASN A 239 53.30 -9.76 -11.72
N ALA A 240 53.85 -8.72 -12.34
CA ALA A 240 54.28 -8.78 -13.74
C ALA A 240 55.47 -9.74 -13.93
N GLN A 241 56.38 -9.79 -12.94
CA GLN A 241 57.54 -10.66 -12.96
C GLN A 241 57.15 -12.13 -12.73
N GLU A 242 56.24 -12.43 -11.80
CA GLU A 242 55.68 -13.77 -11.60
C GLU A 242 54.96 -14.30 -12.86
N GLN A 243 54.24 -13.44 -13.58
CA GLN A 243 53.58 -13.82 -14.84
C GLN A 243 54.57 -14.10 -15.99
N VAL A 244 55.73 -13.42 -15.99
CA VAL A 244 56.81 -13.68 -16.96
C VAL A 244 57.54 -14.98 -16.61
N GLU A 245 57.81 -15.21 -15.32
CA GLU A 245 58.44 -16.44 -14.82
C GLU A 245 57.56 -17.67 -15.06
N ALA A 246 56.25 -17.58 -14.79
CA ALA A 246 55.28 -18.66 -15.06
C ALA A 246 55.12 -18.99 -16.56
N LYS A 247 55.31 -18.02 -17.46
CA LYS A 247 55.31 -18.24 -18.92
C LYS A 247 56.64 -18.79 -19.46
N SER A 248 57.70 -18.72 -18.66
CA SER A 248 59.06 -19.11 -19.05
C SER A 248 59.47 -20.50 -18.54
N GLN A 249 58.67 -21.15 -17.68
CA GLN A 249 58.86 -22.58 -17.37
C GLN A 249 58.47 -23.43 -18.60
N PRO A 250 59.39 -24.25 -19.15
CA PRO A 250 59.08 -25.12 -20.27
C PRO A 250 58.14 -26.22 -19.78
N ASN A 251 56.96 -26.33 -20.40
CA ASN A 251 56.12 -27.52 -20.27
C ASN A 251 56.97 -28.76 -20.64
N GLY A 252 57.37 -29.52 -19.62
CA GLY A 252 57.95 -30.84 -19.78
C GLY A 252 56.97 -31.78 -20.51
N PRO A 253 57.48 -32.78 -21.23
CA PRO A 253 56.73 -33.46 -22.28
C PRO A 253 55.50 -34.19 -21.74
N ARG A 254 54.38 -34.02 -22.44
CA ARG A 254 53.18 -34.87 -22.31
C ARG A 254 53.58 -36.31 -22.64
N GLU A 255 53.78 -37.13 -21.60
CA GLU A 255 53.75 -38.57 -21.77
C GLU A 255 52.30 -38.98 -22.05
N ALA A 256 52.13 -39.60 -23.23
CA ALA A 256 50.94 -40.33 -23.60
C ALA A 256 51.10 -41.76 -23.10
N VAL A 257 50.28 -42.17 -22.13
CA VAL A 257 49.65 -43.50 -22.01
C VAL A 257 48.33 -43.32 -21.26
#